data_AF-A0A7S2D2B2-F1
#
_entry.id   AF-A0A7S2D2B2-F1
#
_cell.length_a   1.000
_cell.length_b   1.000
_cell.length_c   1.000
_cell.angle_alpha   90.00
_cell.angle_beta   90.00
_cell.angle_gamma   90.00
#
_symmetry.space_group_name_H-M   'P 1'
#
loop_
_entity.id
_entity.type
_entity.pdbx_description
1 polymer ?
#
loop_
_entity_poly.entity_id
_entity_poly.type
_entity_poly.pdbx_seq_one_letter_code
_entity_poly.pdbx_strand_id
1 'polypeptide(L)'
;TNVIPERVVFSTVKTSGADLMVQLQVENRPWQDIDWRRNSAFGLFGMFYLGGVQYGLYVELFGRMFPKAAEFAAKPIAEKMKDPRGTVNMLTQVFLDQCVHHPLLYFPVFYSLKEVVAGGNVMDGMRKYQKNWREDMWALWKVWVPSTIINFTFSPMWMRIPFVASTSLIWTVILSTMRGRNEEDIVDGSDFLLNQGAAFDRVMYISPKLDHTLSHFIHTSYGPDKPGILAKISRSCADFGGNLSESKMLRMGEYFMMMAVVSIDQSKKKGLLEDIDSKLGSSMQTSTHEMVFSGLRRSVTVDRAEMDADARFMDFEVSGIDKPGITAEVCRAFLELGINIERMETQMEHRGDEVFFHMKGVLMSNEYQSTSPVLMQRLKKAEEDAGVSIRYNDRVPIAK
;
A
#
# COMPACT_ATOMS: atom_id res chain seq x y z
N THR A 1 1.87 -27.88 32.23
CA THR A 1 0.61 -28.28 31.55
C THR A 1 -0.41 -27.14 31.43
N ASN A 2 -0.01 -25.86 31.41
CA ASN A 2 -0.95 -24.72 31.25
C ASN A 2 -0.43 -23.61 30.31
N VAL A 3 0.48 -23.92 29.38
CA VAL A 3 1.14 -22.88 28.55
C VAL A 3 0.42 -22.62 27.22
N ILE A 4 -0.50 -23.51 26.82
CA ILE A 4 -1.27 -23.38 25.56
C ILE A 4 -2.24 -22.19 25.62
N PRO A 5 -3.04 -22.01 26.69
CA PRO A 5 -3.94 -20.86 26.80
C PRO A 5 -3.19 -19.53 26.78
N GLU A 6 -2.06 -19.45 27.50
CA GLU A 6 -1.26 -18.22 27.60
C GLU A 6 -0.69 -17.78 26.25
N ARG A 7 -0.20 -18.72 25.42
CA ARG A 7 0.37 -18.43 24.09
C ARG A 7 -0.68 -18.00 23.07
N VAL A 8 -1.84 -18.67 23.11
CA VAL A 8 -2.98 -18.33 22.27
C VAL A 8 -3.49 -16.95 22.64
N VAL A 9 -3.74 -16.70 23.93
CA VAL A 9 -4.18 -15.39 24.45
C VAL A 9 -3.18 -14.30 24.08
N PHE A 10 -1.88 -14.53 24.32
CA PHE A 10 -0.85 -13.55 23.97
C PHE A 10 -0.84 -13.23 22.48
N SER A 11 -0.91 -14.26 21.61
CA SER A 11 -0.87 -14.07 20.16
C SER A 11 -2.11 -13.35 19.65
N THR A 12 -3.30 -13.70 20.14
CA THR A 12 -4.56 -13.04 19.82
C THR A 12 -4.59 -11.59 20.28
N VAL A 13 -4.23 -11.32 21.53
CA VAL A 13 -4.19 -9.95 22.08
C VAL A 13 -3.14 -9.12 21.35
N LYS A 14 -1.98 -9.70 21.01
CA LYS A 14 -0.95 -9.02 20.24
C LYS A 14 -1.42 -8.64 18.84
N THR A 15 -2.00 -9.57 18.08
CA THR A 15 -2.43 -9.27 16.69
C THR A 15 -3.64 -8.36 16.64
N SER A 16 -4.62 -8.59 17.51
CA SER A 16 -5.79 -7.71 17.64
C SER A 16 -5.39 -6.33 18.17
N GLY A 17 -4.52 -6.28 19.18
CA GLY A 17 -4.00 -5.03 19.74
C GLY A 17 -3.11 -4.26 18.76
N ALA A 18 -2.30 -4.95 17.96
CA ALA A 18 -1.51 -4.31 16.90
C ALA A 18 -2.44 -3.73 15.82
N ASP A 19 -3.46 -4.46 15.40
CA ASP A 19 -4.45 -3.95 14.44
C ASP A 19 -5.25 -2.79 15.03
N LEU A 20 -5.70 -2.87 16.29
CA LEU A 20 -6.34 -1.75 16.99
C LEU A 20 -5.42 -0.54 17.14
N MET A 21 -4.15 -0.74 17.47
CA MET A 21 -3.17 0.34 17.56
C MET A 21 -2.96 1.01 16.21
N VAL A 22 -2.96 0.22 15.12
CA VAL A 22 -2.90 0.77 13.78
C VAL A 22 -4.16 1.54 13.46
N GLN A 23 -5.32 0.94 13.68
CA GLN A 23 -6.60 1.60 13.47
C GLN A 23 -6.70 2.90 14.29
N LEU A 24 -6.27 2.93 15.55
CA LEU A 24 -6.39 4.09 16.44
C LEU A 24 -5.26 5.13 16.30
N GLN A 25 -4.00 4.72 16.06
CA GLN A 25 -2.82 5.61 16.13
C GLN A 25 -2.17 5.88 14.77
N VAL A 26 -2.25 4.93 13.83
CA VAL A 26 -1.65 5.08 12.50
C VAL A 26 -2.70 5.56 11.50
N GLU A 27 -3.89 4.98 11.55
CA GLU A 27 -5.06 5.33 10.74
C GLU A 27 -5.95 6.38 11.44
N ASN A 28 -5.63 6.78 12.69
CA ASN A 28 -6.36 7.77 13.51
C ASN A 28 -7.89 7.56 13.58
N ARG A 29 -8.37 6.31 13.48
CA ARG A 29 -9.79 6.00 13.57
C ARG A 29 -10.33 6.33 14.97
N PRO A 30 -11.48 7.02 15.08
CA PRO A 30 -12.17 7.16 16.34
C PRO A 30 -12.73 5.80 16.80
N TRP A 31 -12.84 5.59 18.11
CA TRP A 31 -13.25 4.31 18.72
C TRP A 31 -14.56 3.73 18.19
N GLN A 32 -15.46 4.58 17.68
CA GLN A 32 -16.76 4.21 17.13
C GLN A 32 -16.69 3.59 15.72
N ASP A 33 -15.61 3.86 14.97
CA ASP A 33 -15.45 3.45 13.55
C ASP A 33 -14.38 2.36 13.37
N ILE A 34 -14.06 1.64 14.44
CA ILE A 34 -13.16 0.49 14.40
C ILE A 34 -13.77 -0.59 13.49
N ASP A 35 -12.99 -1.04 12.52
CA ASP A 35 -13.34 -2.20 11.71
C ASP A 35 -13.14 -3.47 12.54
N TRP A 36 -14.21 -3.85 13.23
CA TRP A 36 -14.25 -5.05 14.04
C TRP A 36 -14.21 -6.33 13.22
N ARG A 37 -14.58 -6.30 11.93
CA ARG A 37 -14.50 -7.47 11.06
C ARG A 37 -13.03 -7.77 10.72
N ARG A 38 -12.28 -6.74 10.33
CA ARG A 38 -10.82 -6.82 10.16
C ARG A 38 -10.14 -7.20 11.47
N ASN A 39 -10.41 -6.49 12.56
CA ASN A 39 -9.79 -6.79 13.85
C ASN A 39 -10.09 -8.22 14.31
N SER A 40 -11.30 -8.72 14.07
CA SER A 40 -11.66 -10.13 14.34
C SER A 40 -10.87 -11.09 13.46
N ALA A 41 -10.64 -10.79 12.19
CA ALA A 41 -9.78 -11.61 11.32
C ALA A 41 -8.34 -11.66 11.83
N PHE A 42 -7.78 -10.54 12.29
CA PHE A 42 -6.45 -10.47 12.91
C PHE A 42 -6.40 -11.22 14.26
N GLY A 43 -7.45 -11.12 15.07
CA GLY A 43 -7.59 -11.86 16.33
C GLY A 43 -7.67 -13.37 16.09
N LEU A 44 -8.49 -13.81 15.14
CA LEU A 44 -8.63 -15.21 14.73
C LEU A 44 -7.33 -15.77 14.15
N PHE A 45 -6.62 -14.98 13.35
CA PHE A 45 -5.29 -15.36 12.84
C PHE A 45 -4.27 -15.52 13.97
N GLY A 46 -4.25 -14.57 14.91
CA GLY A 46 -3.41 -14.66 16.11
C GLY A 46 -3.77 -15.87 16.98
N MET A 47 -5.05 -16.22 17.06
CA MET A 47 -5.56 -17.32 17.87
C MET A 47 -5.20 -18.68 17.25
N PHE A 48 -5.66 -18.92 16.02
CA PHE A 48 -5.61 -20.22 15.39
C PHE A 48 -4.28 -20.49 14.72
N TYR A 49 -3.76 -19.52 13.97
CA TYR A 49 -2.52 -19.72 13.22
C TYR A 49 -1.29 -19.46 14.09
N LEU A 50 -1.11 -18.26 14.64
CA LEU A 50 0.09 -17.96 15.43
C LEU A 50 0.09 -18.75 16.76
N GLY A 51 -0.99 -18.61 17.54
CA GLY A 51 -1.16 -19.21 18.87
C GLY A 51 -1.29 -20.73 18.85
N GLY A 52 -1.98 -21.28 17.85
CA GLY A 52 -2.22 -22.71 17.70
C GLY A 52 -1.18 -23.40 16.82
N VAL A 53 -1.28 -23.21 15.50
CA VAL A 53 -0.50 -23.94 14.49
C VAL A 53 0.99 -23.65 14.61
N GLN A 54 1.40 -22.39 14.62
CA GLN A 54 2.81 -22.00 14.63
C GLN A 54 3.49 -22.38 15.94
N TYR A 55 2.88 -22.06 17.09
CA TYR A 55 3.42 -22.49 18.39
C TYR A 55 3.45 -24.01 18.54
N GLY A 56 2.40 -24.72 18.11
CA GLY A 56 2.37 -26.18 18.12
C GLY A 56 3.49 -26.78 17.26
N LEU A 57 3.73 -26.21 16.07
CA LEU A 57 4.76 -26.66 15.15
C LEU A 57 6.17 -26.39 15.69
N TYR A 58 6.48 -25.16 16.12
CA TYR A 58 7.84 -24.81 16.55
C TYR A 58 8.19 -25.26 17.96
N VAL A 59 7.24 -25.22 18.91
CA VAL A 59 7.55 -25.51 20.32
C VAL A 59 7.31 -26.98 20.64
N GLU A 60 6.23 -27.58 20.14
CA GLU A 60 5.89 -28.97 20.49
C GLU A 60 6.44 -29.95 19.48
N LEU A 61 6.12 -29.79 18.19
CA LEU A 61 6.53 -30.73 17.16
C LEU A 61 8.04 -30.69 16.92
N PHE A 62 8.61 -29.51 16.65
CA PHE A 62 10.05 -29.38 16.44
C PHE A 62 10.85 -29.63 17.74
N GLY A 63 10.29 -29.26 18.90
CA GLY A 63 10.88 -29.60 20.20
C GLY A 63 10.95 -31.12 20.44
N ARG A 64 9.95 -31.89 19.98
CA ARG A 64 9.95 -33.36 20.05
C ARG A 64 10.81 -34.02 18.99
N MET A 65 10.80 -33.51 17.77
CA MET A 65 11.59 -34.04 16.65
C MET A 65 13.09 -33.77 16.82
N PHE A 66 13.44 -32.64 17.44
CA PHE A 66 14.83 -32.19 17.63
C PHE A 66 15.10 -31.79 19.08
N PRO A 67 15.08 -32.73 20.05
CA PRO A 67 15.18 -32.42 21.48
C PRO A 67 16.53 -31.79 21.87
N LYS A 68 17.59 -32.02 21.09
CA LYS A 68 18.92 -31.41 21.28
C LYS A 68 19.09 -30.09 20.52
N ALA A 69 18.05 -29.59 19.86
CA ALA A 69 18.14 -28.34 19.08
C ALA A 69 18.47 -27.15 19.99
N ALA A 70 17.84 -27.04 21.16
CA ALA A 70 18.09 -25.96 22.12
C ALA A 70 19.52 -26.02 22.70
N GLU A 71 20.03 -27.23 22.95
CA GLU A 71 21.40 -27.46 23.43
C GLU A 71 22.43 -27.09 22.34
N PHE A 72 22.23 -27.54 21.10
CA PHE A 72 23.07 -27.16 19.95
C PHE A 72 23.02 -25.65 19.72
N ALA A 73 21.85 -25.04 19.82
CA ALA A 73 21.63 -23.61 19.74
C ALA A 73 22.46 -22.84 20.78
N ALA A 74 22.62 -23.36 22.00
CA ALA A 74 23.34 -22.69 23.07
C ALA A 74 24.87 -22.79 22.97
N LYS A 75 25.41 -23.69 22.12
CA LYS A 75 26.86 -23.89 21.97
C LYS A 75 27.58 -22.68 21.35
N PRO A 76 28.83 -22.40 21.74
CA PRO A 76 29.70 -21.47 21.03
C PRO A 76 29.95 -21.89 19.58
N ILE A 77 30.23 -20.91 18.71
CA ILE A 77 30.40 -21.12 17.25
C ILE A 77 31.46 -22.19 16.95
N ALA A 78 32.58 -22.18 17.66
CA ALA A 78 33.67 -23.13 17.47
C ALA A 78 33.28 -24.58 17.79
N GLU A 79 32.31 -24.79 18.68
CA GLU A 79 31.79 -26.12 19.02
C GLU A 79 30.68 -26.56 18.08
N LYS A 80 29.86 -25.62 17.58
CA LYS A 80 28.85 -25.91 16.55
C LYS A 80 29.48 -26.44 15.26
N MET A 81 30.59 -25.84 14.81
CA MET A 81 31.32 -26.29 13.62
C MET A 81 31.93 -27.69 13.76
N LYS A 82 32.08 -28.18 14.99
CA LYS A 82 32.61 -29.52 15.30
C LYS A 82 31.50 -30.55 15.58
N ASP A 83 30.23 -30.15 15.54
CA ASP A 83 29.07 -31.01 15.80
C ASP A 83 28.26 -31.25 14.50
N PRO A 84 28.66 -32.24 13.69
CA PRO A 84 27.99 -32.53 12.42
C PRO A 84 26.54 -32.99 12.63
N ARG A 85 26.23 -33.67 13.74
CA ARG A 85 24.87 -34.14 14.05
C ARG A 85 23.94 -32.98 14.39
N GLY A 86 24.41 -32.02 15.19
CA GLY A 86 23.67 -30.80 15.49
C GLY A 86 23.44 -29.93 14.25
N THR A 87 24.46 -29.83 13.37
CA THR A 87 24.36 -29.10 12.11
C THR A 87 23.32 -29.72 11.16
N VAL A 88 23.32 -31.04 11.01
CA VAL A 88 22.30 -31.75 10.21
C VAL A 88 20.91 -31.50 10.79
N ASN A 89 20.73 -31.63 12.10
CA ASN A 89 19.43 -31.36 12.75
C ASN A 89 18.95 -29.93 12.55
N MET A 90 19.84 -28.94 12.57
CA MET A 90 19.52 -27.54 12.27
C MET A 90 19.07 -27.40 10.81
N LEU A 91 19.83 -27.95 9.86
CA LEU A 91 19.49 -27.89 8.44
C LEU A 91 18.17 -28.60 8.13
N THR A 92 17.88 -29.72 8.80
CA THR A 92 16.59 -30.40 8.67
C THR A 92 15.43 -29.54 9.20
N GLN A 93 15.61 -28.82 10.31
CA GLN A 93 14.59 -27.86 10.79
C GLN A 93 14.35 -26.74 9.78
N VAL A 94 15.40 -26.16 9.21
CA VAL A 94 15.27 -25.12 8.18
C VAL A 94 14.58 -25.69 6.94
N PHE A 95 14.93 -26.90 6.51
CA PHE A 95 14.28 -27.54 5.37
C PHE A 95 12.79 -27.79 5.62
N LEU A 96 12.43 -28.38 6.76
CA LEU A 96 11.02 -28.62 7.11
C LEU A 96 10.24 -27.31 7.20
N ASP A 97 10.85 -26.28 7.74
CA ASP A 97 10.23 -24.97 7.82
C ASP A 97 10.01 -24.37 6.42
N GLN A 98 11.05 -24.28 5.61
CA GLN A 98 11.05 -23.55 4.34
C GLN A 98 10.39 -24.32 3.19
N CYS A 99 10.41 -25.66 3.22
CA CYS A 99 9.92 -26.51 2.12
C CYS A 99 8.61 -27.25 2.46
N VAL A 100 8.20 -27.29 3.73
CA VAL A 100 6.96 -27.99 4.14
C VAL A 100 6.00 -27.03 4.82
N HIS A 101 6.42 -26.37 5.90
CA HIS A 101 5.54 -25.45 6.63
C HIS A 101 5.15 -24.23 5.80
N HIS A 102 6.12 -23.54 5.19
CA HIS A 102 5.82 -22.31 4.43
C HIS A 102 4.89 -22.55 3.21
N PRO A 103 5.15 -23.54 2.33
CA PRO A 103 4.31 -23.78 1.16
C PRO A 103 2.96 -24.44 1.48
N LEU A 104 2.88 -25.29 2.51
CA LEU A 104 1.67 -26.08 2.75
C LEU A 104 0.73 -25.48 3.80
N LEU A 105 1.25 -24.60 4.66
CA LEU A 105 0.49 -24.01 5.77
C LEU A 105 0.51 -22.49 5.73
N TYR A 106 1.69 -21.87 5.80
CA TYR A 106 1.78 -20.40 5.92
C TYR A 106 1.15 -19.68 4.74
N PHE A 107 1.61 -19.93 3.51
CA PHE A 107 1.10 -19.21 2.33
C PHE A 107 -0.36 -19.50 2.01
N PRO A 108 -0.83 -20.77 2.01
CA PRO A 108 -2.25 -21.07 1.84
C PRO A 108 -3.15 -20.31 2.83
N VAL A 109 -2.82 -20.36 4.12
CA VAL A 109 -3.59 -19.67 5.16
C VAL A 109 -3.51 -18.15 4.99
N PHE A 110 -2.33 -17.62 4.69
CA PHE A 110 -2.13 -16.21 4.42
C PHE A 110 -3.00 -15.72 3.25
N TYR A 111 -2.99 -16.44 2.12
CA TYR A 111 -3.73 -16.08 0.92
C TYR A 111 -5.24 -16.18 1.13
N SER A 112 -5.69 -17.25 1.78
CA SER A 112 -7.11 -17.41 2.12
C SER A 112 -7.60 -16.33 3.08
N LEU A 113 -6.81 -15.97 4.09
CA LEU A 113 -7.17 -14.90 5.02
C LEU A 113 -7.18 -13.54 4.32
N LYS A 114 -6.17 -13.24 3.49
CA LYS A 114 -6.11 -12.02 2.67
C LYS A 114 -7.40 -11.86 1.86
N GLU A 115 -7.83 -12.93 1.20
CA GLU A 115 -9.03 -12.90 0.36
C GLU A 115 -10.31 -12.71 1.18
N VAL A 116 -10.43 -13.36 2.34
CA VAL A 116 -11.60 -13.24 3.22
C VAL A 116 -11.72 -11.83 3.84
N VAL A 117 -10.59 -11.22 4.18
CA VAL A 117 -10.55 -9.84 4.68
C VAL A 117 -10.99 -8.86 3.58
N ALA A 118 -10.55 -9.09 2.34
CA ALA A 118 -10.96 -8.32 1.16
C ALA A 118 -12.41 -8.58 0.71
N GLY A 119 -13.20 -9.33 1.49
CA GLY A 119 -14.61 -9.63 1.19
C GLY A 119 -14.82 -10.78 0.21
N GLY A 120 -13.75 -11.41 -0.28
CA GLY A 120 -13.79 -12.62 -1.10
C GLY A 120 -13.91 -13.91 -0.28
N ASN A 121 -13.62 -15.04 -0.92
CA ASN A 121 -13.71 -16.36 -0.30
C ASN A 121 -12.36 -17.09 -0.25
N VAL A 122 -12.26 -18.09 0.63
CA VAL A 122 -11.05 -18.90 0.84
C VAL A 122 -10.54 -19.56 -0.44
N MET A 123 -11.45 -19.96 -1.34
CA MET A 123 -11.10 -20.67 -2.57
C MET A 123 -10.38 -19.76 -3.56
N ASP A 124 -10.79 -18.50 -3.65
CA ASP A 124 -10.14 -17.51 -4.51
C ASP A 124 -8.73 -17.16 -4.00
N GLY A 125 -8.56 -17.09 -2.68
CA GLY A 125 -7.24 -17.00 -2.06
C GLY A 125 -6.35 -18.18 -2.43
N MET A 126 -6.87 -19.41 -2.35
CA MET A 126 -6.13 -20.62 -2.73
C MET A 126 -5.74 -20.65 -4.21
N ARG A 127 -6.63 -20.20 -5.11
CA ARG A 127 -6.32 -20.07 -6.55
C ARG A 127 -5.22 -19.05 -6.81
N LYS A 128 -5.24 -17.90 -6.12
CA LYS A 128 -4.18 -16.89 -6.21
C LYS A 128 -2.85 -17.45 -5.73
N TYR A 129 -2.85 -18.19 -4.61
CA TYR A 129 -1.65 -18.89 -4.14
C TYR A 129 -1.12 -19.89 -5.20
N GLN A 130 -1.99 -20.73 -5.77
CA GLN A 130 -1.58 -21.70 -6.80
C GLN A 130 -0.98 -21.05 -8.06
N LYS A 131 -1.34 -19.80 -8.36
CA LYS A 131 -0.76 -19.04 -9.47
C LYS A 131 0.63 -18.48 -9.10
N ASN A 132 0.77 -17.94 -7.89
CA ASN A 132 1.92 -17.12 -7.50
C ASN A 132 2.97 -17.85 -6.65
N TRP A 133 2.68 -19.08 -6.18
CA TRP A 133 3.50 -19.78 -5.19
C TRP A 133 4.98 -19.90 -5.58
N ARG A 134 5.29 -20.05 -6.88
CA ARG A 134 6.69 -20.20 -7.33
C ARG A 134 7.50 -18.93 -7.10
N GLU A 135 6.91 -17.79 -7.44
CA GLU A 135 7.54 -16.48 -7.27
C GLU A 135 7.67 -16.13 -5.79
N ASP A 136 6.59 -16.34 -5.03
CA ASP A 136 6.56 -16.10 -3.59
C ASP A 136 7.55 -16.97 -2.82
N MET A 137 7.65 -18.27 -3.17
CA MET A 137 8.63 -19.18 -2.58
C MET A 137 10.05 -18.76 -2.90
N TRP A 138 10.31 -18.37 -4.14
CA TRP A 138 11.65 -17.97 -4.54
C TRP A 138 12.09 -16.69 -3.82
N ALA A 139 11.19 -15.72 -3.67
CA ALA A 139 11.45 -14.51 -2.90
C ALA A 139 11.64 -14.82 -1.41
N LEU A 140 10.80 -15.68 -0.83
CA LEU A 140 10.91 -16.11 0.56
C LEU A 140 12.27 -16.75 0.81
N TRP A 141 12.68 -17.72 0.00
CA TRP A 141 13.93 -18.44 0.19
C TRP A 141 15.15 -17.55 0.05
N LYS A 142 15.15 -16.57 -0.86
CA LYS A 142 16.24 -15.59 -0.99
C LYS A 142 16.49 -14.79 0.29
N VAL A 143 15.46 -14.56 1.09
CA VAL A 143 15.54 -13.79 2.33
C VAL A 143 15.74 -14.70 3.53
N TRP A 144 14.84 -15.68 3.69
CA TRP A 144 14.75 -16.47 4.91
C TRP A 144 15.78 -17.57 4.99
N VAL A 145 16.19 -18.21 3.89
CA VAL A 145 17.21 -19.28 3.97
C VAL A 145 18.57 -18.72 4.41
N PRO A 146 19.13 -17.66 3.78
CA PRO A 146 20.37 -17.05 4.24
C PRO A 146 20.26 -16.49 5.66
N SER A 147 19.18 -15.77 5.96
CA SER A 147 18.96 -15.16 7.27
C SER A 147 18.88 -16.22 8.38
N THR A 148 18.19 -17.33 8.12
CA THR A 148 18.05 -18.41 9.09
C THR A 148 19.37 -19.12 9.35
N ILE A 149 20.16 -19.40 8.30
CA ILE A 149 21.50 -19.96 8.44
C ILE A 149 22.40 -19.03 9.25
N ILE A 150 22.40 -17.74 8.94
CA ILE A 150 23.18 -16.72 9.67
C ILE A 150 22.74 -16.68 11.14
N ASN A 151 21.44 -16.67 11.40
CA ASN A 151 20.90 -16.58 12.75
C ASN A 151 21.26 -17.79 13.61
N PHE A 152 21.13 -19.01 13.09
CA PHE A 152 21.49 -20.20 13.86
C PHE A 152 23.00 -20.38 14.02
N THR A 153 23.79 -19.92 13.06
CA THR A 153 25.25 -20.03 13.08
C THR A 153 25.88 -18.99 14.00
N PHE A 154 25.50 -17.72 13.87
CA PHE A 154 26.21 -16.60 14.48
C PHE A 154 25.47 -15.94 15.65
N SER A 155 24.14 -15.95 15.68
CA SER A 155 23.43 -15.21 16.72
C SER A 155 23.46 -15.92 18.08
N PRO A 156 23.91 -15.23 19.15
CA PRO A 156 23.76 -15.71 20.52
C PRO A 156 22.28 -15.77 20.92
N MET A 157 21.95 -16.56 21.94
CA MET A 157 20.57 -16.87 22.32
C MET A 157 19.66 -15.63 22.48
N TRP A 158 20.19 -14.53 23.05
CA TRP A 158 19.44 -13.29 23.25
C TRP A 158 19.20 -12.49 21.96
N MET A 159 20.04 -12.63 20.93
CA MET A 159 19.97 -11.84 19.70
C MET A 159 19.07 -12.46 18.63
N ARG A 160 18.67 -13.73 18.79
CA ARG A 160 17.92 -14.45 17.74
C ARG A 160 16.55 -13.88 17.46
N ILE A 161 15.81 -13.52 18.52
CA ILE A 161 14.48 -12.95 18.38
C ILE A 161 14.55 -11.55 17.72
N PRO A 162 15.45 -10.64 18.16
CA PRO A 162 15.72 -9.40 17.43
C PRO A 162 16.14 -9.60 15.97
N PHE A 163 17.02 -10.56 15.68
CA PHE A 163 17.48 -10.83 14.31
C PHE A 163 16.35 -11.31 13.39
N VAL A 164 15.49 -12.21 13.89
CA VAL A 164 14.29 -12.62 13.17
C VAL A 164 13.37 -11.44 12.94
N ALA A 165 13.16 -10.57 13.94
CA ALA A 165 12.32 -9.37 13.78
C ALA A 165 12.86 -8.41 12.71
N SER A 166 14.18 -8.19 12.64
CA SER A 166 14.81 -7.37 11.59
C SER A 166 14.68 -8.01 10.20
N THR A 167 14.82 -9.33 10.11
CA THR A 167 14.60 -10.08 8.86
C THR A 167 13.14 -9.99 8.42
N SER A 168 12.20 -10.09 9.37
CA SER A 168 10.78 -9.90 9.13
C SER A 168 10.48 -8.51 8.58
N LEU A 169 11.13 -7.46 9.08
CA LEU A 169 10.98 -6.10 8.55
C LEU A 169 11.42 -6.00 7.08
N ILE A 170 12.56 -6.61 6.72
CA ILE A 170 13.04 -6.65 5.33
C ILE A 170 12.08 -7.45 4.45
N TRP A 171 11.58 -8.58 4.95
CA TRP A 171 10.61 -9.42 4.24
C TRP A 171 9.28 -8.70 4.00
N THR A 172 8.79 -7.97 5.00
CA THR A 172 7.65 -7.05 4.90
C THR A 172 7.88 -6.08 3.74
N VAL A 173 9.01 -5.36 3.69
CA VAL A 173 9.34 -4.43 2.58
C VAL A 173 9.41 -5.13 1.21
N ILE A 174 9.98 -6.33 1.13
CA ILE A 174 10.08 -7.09 -0.14
C ILE A 174 8.70 -7.53 -0.63
N LEU A 175 7.86 -8.07 0.25
CA LEU A 175 6.48 -8.41 -0.10
C LEU A 175 5.65 -7.18 -0.46
N SER A 176 5.88 -6.04 0.20
CA SER A 176 5.30 -4.75 -0.19
C SER A 176 5.73 -4.35 -1.60
N THR A 177 7.01 -4.43 -1.94
CA THR A 177 7.53 -3.97 -3.25
C THR A 177 7.22 -4.93 -4.40
N MET A 178 7.28 -6.25 -4.17
CA MET A 178 6.89 -7.26 -5.15
C MET A 178 5.41 -7.18 -5.51
N ARG A 179 4.57 -6.69 -4.61
CA ARG A 179 3.11 -6.61 -4.79
C ARG A 179 2.60 -5.19 -4.99
N GLY A 180 3.39 -4.18 -4.64
CA GLY A 180 3.15 -2.77 -4.90
C GLY A 180 3.69 -2.29 -6.24
N ARG A 181 4.31 -3.17 -7.03
CA ARG A 181 4.78 -2.86 -8.39
C ARG A 181 3.87 -3.36 -9.51
N ASN A 182 2.78 -4.03 -9.17
CA ASN A 182 1.64 -4.16 -10.07
C ASN A 182 0.56 -3.25 -9.52
N GLU A 183 0.23 -2.19 -10.27
CA GLU A 183 -0.86 -1.27 -9.97
C GLU A 183 -2.25 -1.93 -10.14
N GLU A 184 -2.36 -3.23 -9.84
CA GLU A 184 -3.51 -4.12 -10.11
C GLU A 184 -4.03 -4.86 -8.86
N ASP A 185 -3.43 -4.70 -7.67
CA ASP A 185 -3.95 -5.31 -6.44
C ASP A 185 -4.68 -4.25 -5.60
N ILE A 186 -6.00 -4.43 -5.47
CA ILE A 186 -6.91 -3.72 -4.56
C ILE A 186 -6.24 -3.51 -3.20
N VAL A 187 -6.15 -2.23 -2.82
CA VAL A 187 -5.45 -1.73 -1.64
C VAL A 187 -6.33 -1.93 -0.39
N ASP A 188 -6.42 -3.17 0.10
CA ASP A 188 -7.17 -3.55 1.31
C ASP A 188 -6.25 -3.72 2.56
N GLY A 189 -6.81 -3.60 3.77
CA GLY A 189 -6.17 -3.55 5.11
C GLY A 189 -5.18 -4.69 5.48
N SER A 190 -4.94 -5.62 4.56
CA SER A 190 -3.75 -6.48 4.52
C SER A 190 -2.42 -5.70 4.35
N ASP A 191 -2.50 -4.44 3.90
CA ASP A 191 -1.36 -3.54 3.70
C ASP A 191 -0.50 -3.33 4.96
N PHE A 192 -1.03 -3.50 6.17
CA PHE A 192 -0.22 -3.27 7.38
C PHE A 192 0.76 -4.40 7.68
N LEU A 193 0.44 -5.64 7.32
CA LEU A 193 1.37 -6.76 7.56
C LEU A 193 2.64 -6.63 6.70
N LEU A 194 2.56 -5.89 5.60
CA LEU A 194 3.57 -5.88 4.53
C LEU A 194 4.06 -4.47 4.13
N ASN A 195 3.30 -3.39 4.30
CA ASN A 195 3.56 -2.14 3.60
C ASN A 195 3.30 -0.88 4.45
N GLN A 196 4.34 -0.39 5.16
CA GLN A 196 4.30 0.95 5.78
C GLN A 196 4.21 2.09 4.74
N GLY A 197 4.40 1.81 3.43
CA GLY A 197 4.38 2.82 2.36
C GLY A 197 3.00 3.15 1.78
N ALA A 198 2.04 2.23 1.79
CA ALA A 198 0.70 2.46 1.22
C ALA A 198 -0.18 3.38 2.10
N ALA A 199 0.12 3.48 3.40
CA ALA A 199 -0.43 4.52 4.26
C ALA A 199 -0.05 5.93 3.77
N PHE A 200 1.10 6.07 3.09
CA PHE A 200 1.57 7.36 2.58
C PHE A 200 0.76 7.83 1.37
N ASP A 201 0.45 6.94 0.42
CA ASP A 201 -0.44 7.28 -0.72
C ASP A 201 -1.85 7.61 -0.24
N ARG A 202 -2.32 6.95 0.82
CA ARG A 202 -3.61 7.25 1.44
C ARG A 202 -3.60 8.66 2.10
N VAL A 203 -2.59 9.02 2.88
CA VAL A 203 -2.50 10.34 3.54
C VAL A 203 -2.41 11.53 2.56
N MET A 204 -1.96 11.32 1.32
CA MET A 204 -1.76 12.38 0.32
C MET A 204 -3.06 12.98 -0.28
N TYR A 205 -4.24 12.55 0.18
CA TYR A 205 -5.54 13.09 -0.27
C TYR A 205 -6.20 14.05 0.73
N ILE A 206 -5.53 14.37 1.84
CA ILE A 206 -6.01 15.39 2.78
C ILE A 206 -5.63 16.75 2.20
N SER A 207 -6.63 17.49 1.69
CA SER A 207 -6.43 18.88 1.26
C SER A 207 -5.79 19.69 2.40
N PRO A 208 -4.69 20.42 2.17
CA PRO A 208 -4.06 21.20 3.23
C PRO A 208 -5.01 22.28 3.73
N LYS A 209 -5.09 22.45 5.06
CA LYS A 209 -5.80 23.59 5.67
C LYS A 209 -5.12 24.88 5.22
N LEU A 210 -5.81 25.67 4.40
CA LEU A 210 -5.30 26.93 3.89
C LEU A 210 -5.28 27.98 5.01
N ASP A 211 -4.11 28.57 5.26
CA ASP A 211 -3.94 29.67 6.20
C ASP A 211 -4.40 31.00 5.58
N HIS A 212 -5.49 31.58 6.10
CA HIS A 212 -6.05 32.84 5.58
C HIS A 212 -5.13 34.06 5.70
N THR A 213 -4.03 33.98 6.47
CA THR A 213 -3.04 35.05 6.57
C THR A 213 -2.01 35.04 5.44
N LEU A 214 -1.95 33.95 4.68
CA LEU A 214 -1.01 33.76 3.58
C LEU A 214 -1.71 33.86 2.22
N SER A 215 -0.93 34.23 1.22
CA SER A 215 -1.29 34.05 -0.19
C SER A 215 -1.19 32.58 -0.54
N HIS A 216 -2.23 32.03 -1.19
CA HIS A 216 -2.21 30.68 -1.72
C HIS A 216 -2.49 30.70 -3.22
N PHE A 217 -1.66 30.00 -3.98
CA PHE A 217 -1.82 29.90 -5.42
C PHE A 217 -1.38 28.54 -5.94
N ILE A 218 -1.93 28.15 -7.10
CA ILE A 218 -1.49 26.98 -7.83
C ILE A 218 -0.38 27.41 -8.79
N HIS A 219 0.80 26.85 -8.61
CA HIS A 219 1.91 26.93 -9.56
C HIS A 219 1.92 25.69 -10.45
N THR A 220 1.91 25.89 -11.76
CA THR A 220 2.07 24.82 -12.72
C THR A 220 3.33 25.06 -13.53
N SER A 221 4.19 24.04 -13.64
CA SER A 221 5.39 24.06 -14.49
C SER A 221 5.39 22.86 -15.43
N TYR A 222 5.64 23.06 -16.72
CA TYR A 222 5.76 21.97 -17.68
C TYR A 222 6.82 22.24 -18.76
N GLY A 223 7.56 21.20 -19.16
CA GLY A 223 8.69 21.32 -20.08
C GLY A 223 9.56 20.06 -20.10
N PRO A 224 10.71 20.06 -20.81
CA PRO A 224 11.60 18.91 -20.86
C PRO A 224 12.12 18.53 -19.47
N ASP A 225 12.07 17.23 -19.15
CA ASP A 225 12.53 16.68 -17.88
C ASP A 225 14.06 16.75 -17.77
N LYS A 226 14.54 17.25 -16.63
CA LYS A 226 15.96 17.39 -16.30
C LYS A 226 16.15 17.22 -14.80
N PRO A 227 17.25 16.59 -14.35
CA PRO A 227 17.58 16.54 -12.94
C PRO A 227 17.59 17.94 -12.30
N GLY A 228 16.94 18.06 -11.14
CA GLY A 228 16.99 19.27 -10.32
C GLY A 228 15.86 20.29 -10.55
N ILE A 229 14.86 20.03 -11.39
CA ILE A 229 13.68 20.92 -11.55
C ILE A 229 13.00 21.17 -10.20
N LEU A 230 12.59 20.10 -9.50
CA LEU A 230 11.94 20.20 -8.20
C LEU A 230 12.85 20.84 -7.15
N ALA A 231 14.15 20.54 -7.17
CA ALA A 231 15.11 21.13 -6.24
C ALA A 231 15.21 22.66 -6.41
N LYS A 232 15.13 23.17 -7.64
CA LYS A 232 15.10 24.61 -7.91
C LYS A 232 13.82 25.25 -7.36
N ILE A 233 12.66 24.67 -7.69
CA ILE A 233 11.35 25.19 -7.26
C ILE A 233 11.23 25.19 -5.72
N SER A 234 11.54 24.07 -5.07
CA SER A 234 11.43 23.95 -3.61
C SER A 234 12.44 24.84 -2.89
N ARG A 235 13.66 25.00 -3.43
CA ARG A 235 14.65 25.93 -2.89
C ARG A 235 14.19 27.38 -2.99
N SER A 236 13.67 27.79 -4.14
CA SER A 236 13.07 29.12 -4.32
C SER A 236 11.93 29.36 -3.33
N CYS A 237 11.01 28.41 -3.19
CA CYS A 237 9.93 28.52 -2.20
C CYS A 237 10.49 28.73 -0.78
N ALA A 238 11.48 27.93 -0.38
CA ALA A 238 12.11 28.04 0.94
C ALA A 238 12.86 29.38 1.13
N ASP A 239 13.59 29.85 0.13
CA ASP A 239 14.36 31.12 0.18
C ASP A 239 13.46 32.34 0.40
N PHE A 240 12.26 32.31 -0.17
CA PHE A 240 11.26 33.35 0.02
C PHE A 240 10.36 33.12 1.25
N GLY A 241 10.57 32.04 2.00
CA GLY A 241 9.78 31.69 3.19
C GLY A 241 8.37 31.21 2.86
N GLY A 242 8.15 30.67 1.66
CA GLY A 242 6.94 29.97 1.27
C GLY A 242 7.05 28.45 1.45
N ASN A 243 5.94 27.75 1.26
CA ASN A 243 5.85 26.30 1.37
C ASN A 243 5.11 25.71 0.17
N LEU A 244 5.46 24.47 -0.20
CA LEU A 244 4.70 23.64 -1.13
C LEU A 244 3.79 22.75 -0.28
N SER A 245 2.50 23.06 -0.22
CA SER A 245 1.56 22.37 0.67
C SER A 245 0.91 21.13 0.05
N GLU A 246 0.72 21.13 -1.26
CA GLU A 246 0.21 19.99 -2.01
C GLU A 246 0.84 20.02 -3.41
N SER A 247 1.16 18.87 -3.98
CA SER A 247 1.69 18.82 -5.33
C SER A 247 1.35 17.52 -6.04
N LYS A 248 1.03 17.61 -7.33
CA LYS A 248 0.95 16.49 -8.27
C LYS A 248 2.03 16.67 -9.32
N MET A 249 2.81 15.62 -9.54
CA MET A 249 3.91 15.61 -10.49
C MET A 249 3.79 14.39 -11.39
N LEU A 250 4.03 14.56 -12.68
CA LEU A 250 4.01 13.49 -13.66
C LEU A 250 5.14 13.67 -14.67
N ARG A 251 5.64 12.55 -15.18
CA ARG A 251 6.57 12.52 -16.30
C ARG A 251 5.92 11.76 -17.45
N MET A 252 5.85 12.39 -18.62
CA MET A 252 5.28 11.80 -19.83
C MET A 252 6.33 11.85 -20.94
N GLY A 253 6.94 10.71 -21.23
CA GLY A 253 8.10 10.65 -22.13
C GLY A 253 9.26 11.49 -21.59
N GLU A 254 9.75 12.42 -22.40
CA GLU A 254 10.82 13.36 -22.05
C GLU A 254 10.32 14.64 -21.36
N TYR A 255 9.03 14.74 -21.04
CA TYR A 255 8.44 15.93 -20.43
C TYR A 255 8.12 15.71 -18.96
N PHE A 256 8.42 16.74 -18.17
CA PHE A 256 8.01 16.90 -16.78
C PHE A 256 6.81 17.86 -16.72
N MET A 257 5.84 17.54 -15.85
CA MET A 257 4.77 18.45 -15.49
C MET A 257 4.52 18.36 -13.99
N MET A 258 4.33 19.53 -13.37
CA MET A 258 4.02 19.67 -11.96
C MET A 258 2.92 20.70 -11.79
N MET A 259 2.01 20.42 -10.87
CA MET A 259 1.07 21.36 -10.30
C MET A 259 1.26 21.34 -8.79
N ALA A 260 1.37 22.49 -8.16
CA ALA A 260 1.53 22.57 -6.71
C ALA A 260 0.81 23.77 -6.10
N VAL A 261 0.23 23.57 -4.94
CA VAL A 261 -0.27 24.64 -4.08
C VAL A 261 0.92 25.22 -3.32
N VAL A 262 1.16 26.52 -3.51
CA VAL A 262 2.18 27.29 -2.83
C VAL A 262 1.51 28.24 -1.84
N SER A 263 1.96 28.21 -0.58
CA SER A 263 1.60 29.20 0.44
C SER A 263 2.77 30.14 0.72
N ILE A 264 2.54 31.44 0.75
CA ILE A 264 3.59 32.45 0.96
C ILE A 264 3.00 33.79 1.45
N ASP A 265 3.82 34.62 2.09
CA ASP A 265 3.49 36.03 2.30
C ASP A 265 3.22 36.75 0.95
N GLN A 266 2.08 37.45 0.86
CA GLN A 266 1.65 38.17 -0.33
C GLN A 266 2.72 39.15 -0.85
N SER A 267 3.50 39.78 0.03
CA SER A 267 4.53 40.76 -0.36
C SER A 267 5.71 40.11 -1.09
N LYS A 268 5.95 38.81 -0.87
CA LYS A 268 7.10 38.07 -1.41
C LYS A 268 6.76 37.25 -2.66
N LYS A 269 5.46 37.05 -2.92
CA LYS A 269 4.97 36.24 -4.04
C LYS A 269 5.59 36.61 -5.39
N LYS A 270 5.61 37.91 -5.74
CA LYS A 270 6.14 38.36 -7.03
C LYS A 270 7.61 37.96 -7.22
N GLY A 271 8.43 38.18 -6.19
CA GLY A 271 9.85 37.82 -6.24
C GLY A 271 10.08 36.32 -6.33
N LEU A 272 9.25 35.51 -5.64
CA LEU A 272 9.30 34.05 -5.76
C LEU A 272 9.05 33.60 -7.21
N LEU A 273 8.02 34.12 -7.86
CA LEU A 273 7.68 33.74 -9.24
C LEU A 273 8.80 34.12 -10.22
N GLU A 274 9.35 35.33 -10.09
CA GLU A 274 10.48 35.79 -10.90
C GLU A 274 11.74 34.92 -10.72
N ASP A 275 12.03 34.48 -9.49
CA ASP A 275 13.17 33.60 -9.19
C ASP A 275 12.96 32.17 -9.72
N ILE A 276 11.74 31.62 -9.60
CA ILE A 276 11.38 30.32 -10.19
C ILE A 276 11.56 30.35 -11.71
N ASP A 277 10.99 31.35 -12.38
CA ASP A 277 11.08 31.50 -13.84
C ASP A 277 12.53 31.65 -14.30
N SER A 278 13.32 32.43 -13.56
CA SER A 278 14.75 32.60 -13.84
C SER A 278 15.54 31.29 -13.72
N LYS A 279 15.32 30.51 -12.64
CA LYS A 279 16.05 29.25 -12.38
C LYS A 279 15.64 28.11 -13.31
N LEU A 280 14.37 28.06 -13.71
CA LEU A 280 13.86 27.05 -14.63
C LEU A 280 14.24 27.37 -16.08
N GLY A 281 14.34 28.66 -16.42
CA GLY A 281 14.74 29.15 -17.73
C GLY A 281 13.67 28.93 -18.80
N SER A 282 13.95 29.38 -20.02
CA SER A 282 12.98 29.40 -21.12
C SER A 282 12.51 28.03 -21.62
N SER A 283 13.17 26.94 -21.22
CA SER A 283 12.73 25.58 -21.57
C SER A 283 11.52 25.10 -20.76
N MET A 284 11.18 25.79 -19.67
CA MET A 284 10.06 25.43 -18.81
C MET A 284 8.99 26.51 -18.93
N GLN A 285 7.75 26.11 -19.19
CA GLN A 285 6.63 27.01 -19.15
C GLN A 285 6.01 26.96 -17.76
N THR A 286 5.76 28.12 -17.18
CA THR A 286 5.16 28.28 -15.86
C THR A 286 3.84 29.03 -15.99
N SER A 287 2.89 28.71 -15.11
CA SER A 287 1.65 29.47 -14.96
C SER A 287 1.26 29.48 -13.50
N THR A 288 0.54 30.52 -13.10
CA THR A 288 0.08 30.70 -11.73
C THR A 288 -1.40 31.04 -11.71
N HIS A 289 -2.17 30.37 -10.85
CA HIS A 289 -3.58 30.66 -10.62
C HIS A 289 -3.82 31.02 -9.15
N GLU A 290 -4.34 32.21 -8.89
CA GLU A 290 -4.68 32.66 -7.53
C GLU A 290 -5.85 31.86 -6.97
N MET A 291 -5.74 31.43 -5.71
CA MET A 291 -6.89 30.88 -4.99
C MET A 291 -7.62 32.04 -4.29
N VAL A 292 -8.74 32.47 -4.88
CA VAL A 292 -9.50 33.62 -4.36
C VAL A 292 -10.45 33.19 -3.25
N PHE A 293 -10.24 33.71 -2.05
CA PHE A 293 -11.20 33.62 -0.94
C PHE A 293 -12.34 34.62 -1.16
N SER A 294 -13.45 34.21 -1.80
CA SER A 294 -14.58 35.13 -1.99
C SER A 294 -15.33 35.33 -0.67
N GLY A 295 -15.09 36.44 0.02
CA GLY A 295 -15.72 36.81 1.30
C GLY A 295 -17.23 37.12 1.27
N LEU A 296 -17.92 36.98 0.13
CA LEU A 296 -19.35 37.31 0.00
C LEU A 296 -20.26 36.15 -0.47
N ARG A 297 -19.73 34.93 -0.62
CA ARG A 297 -20.56 33.72 -0.70
C ARG A 297 -20.20 32.82 0.47
N ARG A 298 -21.02 32.87 1.51
CA ARG A 298 -21.08 31.88 2.61
C ARG A 298 -21.55 30.50 2.13
N SER A 299 -21.18 30.11 0.91
CA SER A 299 -21.62 28.91 0.20
C SER A 299 -20.57 28.32 -0.75
N VAL A 300 -19.34 28.85 -0.82
CA VAL A 300 -18.19 28.10 -1.39
C VAL A 300 -17.01 28.07 -0.39
N THR A 301 -17.38 28.18 0.87
CA THR A 301 -16.69 27.54 2.00
C THR A 301 -17.74 26.62 2.62
N VAL A 302 -18.26 25.69 1.83
CA VAL A 302 -18.43 24.37 2.45
C VAL A 302 -17.00 24.03 2.79
N ASP A 303 -16.72 23.85 4.08
CA ASP A 303 -15.45 23.32 4.52
C ASP A 303 -15.15 22.18 3.53
N ARG A 304 -14.07 22.24 2.73
CA ARG A 304 -13.75 21.09 1.88
C ARG A 304 -13.60 19.84 2.75
N ALA A 305 -13.29 20.07 4.04
CA ALA A 305 -13.39 19.08 5.10
C ALA A 305 -14.81 18.53 5.42
N GLU A 306 -15.89 19.21 5.08
CA GLU A 306 -17.26 18.69 5.11
C GLU A 306 -17.63 18.00 3.79
N MET A 307 -17.22 18.52 2.62
CA MET A 307 -17.44 17.81 1.33
C MET A 307 -16.66 16.49 1.24
N ASP A 308 -15.41 16.46 1.72
CA ASP A 308 -14.57 15.26 1.75
C ASP A 308 -14.92 14.32 2.92
N ALA A 309 -15.88 14.66 3.80
CA ALA A 309 -16.25 13.76 4.91
C ALA A 309 -17.00 12.52 4.40
N ASP A 310 -17.83 12.73 3.37
CA ASP A 310 -18.57 11.67 2.70
C ASP A 310 -17.94 11.22 1.37
N ALA A 311 -16.82 11.82 0.96
CA ALA A 311 -16.07 11.36 -0.20
C ALA A 311 -15.65 9.89 -0.01
N ARG A 312 -16.06 9.06 -0.96
CA ARG A 312 -15.67 7.67 -1.12
C ARG A 312 -14.78 7.59 -2.34
N PHE A 313 -13.59 7.03 -2.15
CA PHE A 313 -12.67 6.80 -3.25
C PHE A 313 -12.82 5.36 -3.73
N MET A 314 -12.73 5.13 -5.03
CA MET A 314 -12.74 3.79 -5.61
C MET A 314 -11.56 3.65 -6.56
N ASP A 315 -10.76 2.61 -6.39
CA ASP A 315 -9.78 2.23 -7.41
C ASP A 315 -10.53 1.58 -8.56
N PHE A 316 -10.20 1.93 -9.81
CA PHE A 316 -10.78 1.32 -11.00
C PHE A 316 -9.71 0.93 -12.01
N GLU A 317 -10.04 -0.07 -12.82
CA GLU A 317 -9.20 -0.61 -13.89
C GLU A 317 -10.08 -1.02 -15.06
N VAL A 318 -9.63 -0.74 -16.27
CA VAL A 318 -10.26 -1.07 -17.53
C VAL A 318 -9.24 -1.75 -18.41
N SER A 319 -9.59 -2.91 -18.97
CA SER A 319 -8.73 -3.62 -19.91
C SER A 319 -9.53 -4.24 -21.06
N GLY A 320 -8.98 -4.20 -22.26
CA GLY A 320 -9.61 -4.79 -23.44
C GLY A 320 -8.81 -4.59 -24.71
N ILE A 321 -9.32 -5.11 -25.82
CA ILE A 321 -8.75 -4.83 -27.15
C ILE A 321 -9.00 -3.35 -27.47
N ASP A 322 -7.95 -2.67 -27.92
CA ASP A 322 -8.01 -1.23 -28.21
C ASP A 322 -8.99 -0.93 -29.35
N LYS A 323 -9.79 0.11 -29.13
CA LYS A 323 -10.65 0.70 -30.16
C LYS A 323 -10.89 2.18 -29.85
N PRO A 324 -11.08 3.03 -30.87
CA PRO A 324 -11.48 4.41 -30.65
C PRO A 324 -12.74 4.50 -29.80
N GLY A 325 -12.71 5.33 -28.76
CA GLY A 325 -13.87 5.64 -27.92
C GLY A 325 -13.94 4.94 -26.57
N ILE A 326 -13.06 3.99 -26.23
CA ILE A 326 -13.06 3.32 -24.91
C ILE A 326 -13.06 4.36 -23.78
N THR A 327 -12.11 5.28 -23.80
CA THR A 327 -12.02 6.35 -22.79
C THR A 327 -13.27 7.20 -22.72
N ALA A 328 -13.86 7.56 -23.87
CA ALA A 328 -15.05 8.38 -23.92
C ALA A 328 -16.26 7.67 -23.28
N GLU A 329 -16.45 6.38 -23.57
CA GLU A 329 -17.55 5.58 -23.03
C GLU A 329 -17.42 5.35 -21.53
N VAL A 330 -16.21 5.00 -21.06
CA VAL A 330 -15.93 4.81 -19.63
C VAL A 330 -16.14 6.13 -18.87
N CYS A 331 -15.58 7.24 -19.35
CA CYS A 331 -15.75 8.54 -18.71
C CYS A 331 -17.22 9.03 -18.75
N ARG A 332 -17.98 8.69 -19.81
CA ARG A 332 -19.42 8.98 -19.88
C ARG A 332 -20.18 8.27 -18.78
N ALA A 333 -19.86 7.01 -18.49
CA ALA A 333 -20.49 6.27 -17.39
C ALA A 333 -20.21 6.92 -16.02
N PHE A 334 -18.98 7.37 -15.78
CA PHE A 334 -18.65 8.11 -14.55
C PHE A 334 -19.39 9.45 -14.46
N LEU A 335 -19.49 10.19 -15.56
CA LEU A 335 -20.23 11.45 -15.63
C LEU A 335 -21.73 11.25 -15.35
N GLU A 336 -22.36 10.23 -15.94
CA GLU A 336 -23.79 9.90 -15.72
C GLU A 336 -24.09 9.55 -14.25
N LEU A 337 -23.08 9.09 -13.52
CA LEU A 337 -23.13 8.79 -12.08
C LEU A 337 -22.68 9.97 -11.21
N GLY A 338 -22.31 11.11 -11.79
CA GLY A 338 -21.76 12.24 -11.03
C GLY A 338 -20.47 11.90 -10.28
N ILE A 339 -19.70 10.93 -10.76
CA ILE A 339 -18.43 10.48 -10.17
C ILE A 339 -17.29 11.28 -10.78
N ASN A 340 -16.45 11.86 -9.92
CA ASN A 340 -15.23 12.56 -10.34
C ASN A 340 -14.07 11.57 -10.53
N ILE A 341 -13.18 11.90 -11.47
CA ILE A 341 -11.92 11.18 -11.66
C ILE A 341 -10.83 11.96 -10.94
N GLU A 342 -10.27 11.37 -9.90
CA GLU A 342 -9.21 11.97 -9.08
C GLU A 342 -7.81 11.72 -9.67
N ARG A 343 -7.62 10.52 -10.24
CA ARG A 343 -6.43 10.12 -10.98
C ARG A 343 -6.83 9.18 -12.10
N MET A 344 -6.18 9.28 -13.25
CA MET A 344 -6.33 8.32 -14.33
C MET A 344 -5.04 8.24 -15.13
N GLU A 345 -4.65 7.02 -15.47
CA GLU A 345 -3.51 6.71 -16.32
C GLU A 345 -3.96 5.69 -17.38
N THR A 346 -3.43 5.82 -18.59
CA THR A 346 -3.76 4.94 -19.70
C THR A 346 -2.48 4.43 -20.34
N GLN A 347 -2.47 3.17 -20.74
CA GLN A 347 -1.35 2.52 -21.40
C GLN A 347 -1.85 1.61 -22.52
N MET A 348 -1.07 1.51 -23.59
CA MET A 348 -1.28 0.53 -24.65
C MET A 348 -0.19 -0.54 -24.59
N GLU A 349 -0.57 -1.79 -24.83
CA GLU A 349 0.31 -2.96 -24.82
C GLU A 349 0.11 -3.77 -26.11
N HIS A 350 1.18 -4.06 -26.85
CA HIS A 350 1.12 -4.92 -28.02
C HIS A 350 1.23 -6.38 -27.62
N ARG A 351 0.25 -7.21 -28.01
CA ARG A 351 0.24 -8.67 -27.83
C ARG A 351 0.05 -9.36 -29.17
N GLY A 352 1.17 -9.64 -29.84
CA GLY A 352 1.14 -10.12 -31.22
C GLY A 352 0.61 -9.03 -32.16
N ASP A 353 -0.42 -9.35 -32.93
CA ASP A 353 -1.05 -8.41 -33.87
C ASP A 353 -2.15 -7.55 -33.20
N GLU A 354 -2.51 -7.86 -31.95
CA GLU A 354 -3.53 -7.11 -31.19
C GLU A 354 -2.89 -6.03 -30.30
N VAL A 355 -3.58 -4.90 -30.20
CA VAL A 355 -3.24 -3.84 -29.25
C VAL A 355 -4.24 -3.89 -28.11
N PHE A 356 -3.75 -4.02 -26.89
CA PHE A 356 -4.55 -3.95 -25.67
C PHE A 356 -4.49 -2.55 -25.09
N PHE A 357 -5.65 -2.05 -24.70
CA PHE A 357 -5.80 -0.81 -23.96
C PHE A 357 -6.00 -1.12 -22.47
N HIS A 358 -5.22 -0.44 -21.64
CA HIS A 358 -5.34 -0.47 -20.19
C HIS A 358 -5.58 0.95 -19.68
N MET A 359 -6.53 1.11 -18.78
CA MET A 359 -6.78 2.36 -18.06
C MET A 359 -6.97 2.03 -16.59
N LYS A 360 -6.37 2.81 -15.71
CA LYS A 360 -6.59 2.66 -14.27
C LYS A 360 -6.60 4.00 -13.59
N GLY A 361 -7.13 4.06 -12.37
CA GLY A 361 -7.15 5.30 -11.63
C GLY A 361 -7.95 5.24 -10.36
N VAL A 362 -8.25 6.43 -9.85
CA VAL A 362 -9.00 6.64 -8.62
C VAL A 362 -10.21 7.51 -8.95
N LEU A 363 -11.38 7.01 -8.60
CA LEU A 363 -12.65 7.72 -8.64
C LEU A 363 -12.94 8.34 -7.28
N MET A 364 -13.69 9.43 -7.26
CA MET A 364 -14.23 10.06 -6.06
C MET A 364 -15.74 10.26 -6.23
N SER A 365 -16.50 9.73 -5.28
CA SER A 365 -17.96 9.84 -5.25
C SER A 365 -18.45 10.19 -3.85
N ASN A 366 -19.46 11.05 -3.75
CA ASN A 366 -20.13 11.35 -2.48
C ASN A 366 -21.38 10.47 -2.26
N GLU A 367 -21.79 9.68 -3.27
CA GLU A 367 -23.06 8.95 -3.27
C GLU A 367 -22.86 7.44 -3.44
N TYR A 368 -21.83 7.03 -4.19
CA TYR A 368 -21.66 5.65 -4.63
C TYR A 368 -20.47 4.99 -3.95
N GLN A 369 -20.69 3.74 -3.53
CA GLN A 369 -19.67 2.77 -3.13
C GLN A 369 -19.67 1.62 -4.14
N SER A 370 -18.62 0.81 -4.13
CA SER A 370 -18.46 -0.34 -5.04
C SER A 370 -19.62 -1.34 -4.98
N THR A 371 -20.33 -1.40 -3.85
CA THR A 371 -21.51 -2.25 -3.64
C THR A 371 -22.81 -1.69 -4.21
N SER A 372 -22.82 -0.46 -4.76
CA SER A 372 -24.06 0.17 -5.26
C SER A 372 -24.61 -0.54 -6.51
N PRO A 373 -25.87 -1.01 -6.49
CA PRO A 373 -26.48 -1.66 -7.64
C PRO A 373 -26.55 -0.77 -8.89
N VAL A 374 -26.74 0.55 -8.69
CA VAL A 374 -26.81 1.52 -9.79
C VAL A 374 -25.45 1.68 -10.45
N LEU A 375 -24.37 1.77 -9.65
CA LEU A 375 -23.00 1.78 -10.14
C LEU A 375 -22.70 0.51 -10.93
N MET A 376 -23.01 -0.66 -10.35
CA MET A 376 -22.80 -1.97 -10.99
C MET A 376 -23.49 -2.07 -12.35
N GLN A 377 -24.77 -1.70 -12.42
CA GLN A 377 -25.54 -1.76 -13.66
C GLN A 377 -24.98 -0.82 -14.73
N ARG A 378 -24.57 0.39 -14.35
CA ARG A 378 -24.03 1.40 -15.28
C ARG A 378 -22.66 1.02 -15.81
N LEU A 379 -21.75 0.58 -14.93
CA LEU A 379 -20.42 0.14 -15.35
C LEU A 379 -20.48 -1.13 -16.19
N LYS A 380 -21.38 -2.07 -15.89
CA LYS A 380 -21.61 -3.23 -16.74
C LYS A 380 -22.10 -2.85 -18.15
N LYS A 381 -22.99 -1.87 -18.25
CA LYS A 381 -23.39 -1.35 -19.57
C LYS A 381 -22.21 -0.72 -20.30
N ALA A 382 -21.35 0.01 -19.59
CA ALA A 382 -20.14 0.60 -20.18
C ALA A 382 -19.15 -0.48 -20.65
N GLU A 383 -19.00 -1.59 -19.92
CA GLU A 383 -18.23 -2.77 -20.37
C GLU A 383 -18.76 -3.30 -21.71
N GLU A 384 -20.08 -3.44 -21.84
CA GLU A 384 -20.75 -3.93 -23.06
C GLU A 384 -20.59 -2.95 -24.23
N ASP A 385 -20.86 -1.66 -24.01
CA ASP A 385 -20.77 -0.61 -25.04
C ASP A 385 -19.30 -0.42 -25.51
N ALA A 386 -18.35 -0.39 -24.57
CA ALA A 386 -16.93 -0.22 -24.85
C ALA A 386 -16.22 -1.53 -25.26
N GLY A 387 -16.81 -2.70 -25.04
CA GLY A 387 -16.19 -4.00 -25.35
C GLY A 387 -14.92 -4.25 -24.54
N VAL A 388 -14.93 -3.87 -23.26
CA VAL A 388 -13.80 -3.96 -22.32
C VAL A 388 -14.28 -4.57 -20.99
N SER A 389 -13.35 -4.97 -20.13
CA SER A 389 -13.65 -5.31 -18.73
C SER A 389 -13.33 -4.12 -17.83
N ILE A 390 -14.21 -3.82 -16.89
CA ILE A 390 -14.08 -2.76 -15.89
C ILE A 390 -14.13 -3.40 -14.50
N ARG A 391 -13.03 -3.30 -13.75
CA ARG A 391 -12.92 -3.69 -12.34
C ARG A 391 -12.88 -2.44 -11.47
N TYR A 392 -13.50 -2.47 -10.30
CA TYR A 392 -13.47 -1.36 -9.36
C TYR A 392 -13.74 -1.84 -7.95
N ASN A 393 -13.12 -1.18 -6.96
CA ASN A 393 -13.25 -1.54 -5.54
C ASN A 393 -13.17 -0.29 -4.66
N ASP A 394 -13.91 -0.29 -3.56
CA ASP A 394 -13.82 0.79 -2.59
C ASP A 394 -12.40 0.89 -2.03
N ARG A 395 -11.87 2.10 -2.05
CA ARG A 395 -10.63 2.46 -1.38
C ARG A 395 -10.99 2.79 0.05
N VAL A 396 -10.42 2.07 1.02
CA VAL A 396 -10.70 2.29 2.44
C VAL A 396 -10.36 3.75 2.79
N PRO A 397 -11.33 4.59 3.21
CA PRO A 397 -11.08 6.01 3.46
C PRO A 397 -10.12 6.20 4.63
N ILE A 398 -9.26 7.22 4.54
CA ILE A 398 -8.51 7.77 5.69
C ILE A 398 -9.50 8.68 6.40
N ALA A 399 -9.87 8.34 7.64
CA ALA A 399 -10.66 9.24 8.46
C ALA A 399 -9.83 10.49 8.79
N LYS A 400 -10.47 11.66 8.74
CA LYS A 400 -9.88 12.99 8.97
C LYS A 400 -9.28 13.18 10.36
#